data_AF-A0A933A400-F1
#
_entry.id   AF-A0A933A400-F1
#
_cell.length_a   1.000
_cell.length_b   1.000
_cell.length_c   1.000
_cell.angle_alpha   90.00
_cell.angle_beta   90.00
_cell.angle_gamma   90.00
#
_symmetry.space_group_name_H-M   'P 1'
#
loop_
_entity.id
_entity.type
_entity.pdbx_description
1 polymer ?
#
loop_
_entity_poly.entity_id
_entity_poly.type
_entity_poly.pdbx_seq_one_letter_code
_entity_poly.pdbx_strand_id
1 'polypeptide(L)'
;MKRYIFFLVIILFPATGWAAEFYFGVPSQEIPTESLFEAGVFLNTENERINAIQGSVLIPETFVFKEIRDGGSIVNFGFRVRPGRLTGACPLPA
;
A
#
# COMPACT_ATOMS: atom_id res chain seq x y z
N MET A 1 -10.02 31.48 -33.74
CA MET A 1 -10.89 30.33 -33.42
C MET A 1 -10.15 28.99 -33.48
N LYS A 2 -9.48 28.63 -34.59
CA LYS A 2 -8.70 27.37 -34.73
C LYS A 2 -7.59 27.12 -33.68
N ARG A 3 -6.89 28.17 -33.22
CA ARG A 3 -5.82 28.06 -32.22
C ARG A 3 -6.29 27.66 -30.82
N TYR A 4 -7.51 28.05 -30.44
CA TYR A 4 -8.06 27.76 -29.11
C TYR A 4 -8.60 26.31 -29.01
N ILE A 5 -9.08 25.77 -30.13
CA ILE A 5 -9.52 24.37 -30.24
C ILE A 5 -8.34 23.41 -30.02
N PHE A 6 -7.15 23.74 -30.52
CA PHE A 6 -5.96 22.90 -30.33
C PHE A 6 -5.52 22.85 -28.86
N PHE A 7 -5.62 23.97 -28.14
CA PHE A 7 -5.35 24.02 -26.69
C PHE A 7 -6.38 23.23 -25.88
N LEU A 8 -7.65 23.23 -26.29
CA LEU A 8 -8.71 22.46 -25.63
C LEU A 8 -8.44 20.95 -25.71
N VAL A 9 -7.94 20.45 -26.84
CA VAL A 9 -7.66 19.02 -27.06
C VAL A 9 -6.52 18.51 -26.18
N ILE A 10 -5.51 19.33 -25.89
CA ILE A 10 -4.37 18.94 -25.03
C ILE A 10 -4.80 18.78 -23.56
N ILE A 11 -5.75 19.58 -23.09
CA ILE A 11 -6.26 19.52 -21.70
C ILE A 11 -7.15 18.28 -21.48
N LEU A 12 -7.76 17.75 -22.55
CA LEU A 12 -8.64 16.59 -22.50
C LEU A 12 -7.89 15.24 -22.49
N PHE A 13 -6.56 15.22 -22.68
CA PHE A 13 -5.80 13.98 -22.58
C PHE A 13 -5.48 13.68 -21.11
N PRO A 14 -5.94 12.53 -20.56
CA PRO A 14 -5.63 12.16 -19.19
C PRO A 14 -4.12 11.94 -19.07
N ALA A 15 -3.46 12.74 -18.24
CA ALA A 15 -2.09 12.47 -17.84
C ALA A 15 -2.09 11.19 -16.98
N THR A 16 -1.48 10.13 -17.48
CA THR A 16 -1.23 8.93 -16.67
C THR A 16 -0.20 9.27 -15.61
N GLY A 17 -0.62 9.37 -14.36
CA GLY A 17 0.31 9.50 -13.24
C GLY A 17 0.98 8.16 -12.96
N TRP A 18 2.31 8.11 -12.97
CA TRP A 18 3.05 6.97 -12.45
C TRP A 18 3.14 7.13 -10.94
N ALA A 19 2.28 6.40 -10.23
CA ALA A 19 2.27 6.38 -8.79
C ALA A 19 2.85 5.06 -8.32
N ALA A 20 3.59 5.09 -7.22
CA ALA A 20 3.98 3.86 -6.55
C ALA A 20 2.70 3.11 -6.11
N GLU A 21 2.66 1.82 -6.36
CA GLU A 21 1.56 0.95 -5.99
C GLU A 21 1.94 0.13 -4.76
N PHE A 22 1.04 0.09 -3.79
CA PHE A 22 1.16 -0.76 -2.61
C PHE A 22 0.04 -1.78 -2.62
N TYR A 23 0.39 -3.07 -2.51
CA TYR A 23 -0.58 -4.14 -2.60
C TYR A 23 -0.23 -5.32 -1.68
N PHE A 24 -1.26 -6.11 -1.36
CA PHE A 24 -1.13 -7.33 -0.58
C PHE A 24 -1.25 -8.54 -1.52
N GLY A 25 -0.28 -9.45 -1.44
CA GLY A 25 -0.34 -10.72 -2.15
C GLY A 25 -0.65 -11.85 -1.19
N VAL A 26 -1.61 -12.70 -1.56
CA VAL A 26 -1.93 -13.95 -0.87
C VAL A 26 -1.95 -15.09 -1.90
N PRO A 27 -1.49 -16.29 -1.55
CA PRO A 27 -1.40 -17.41 -2.49
C PRO A 27 -2.78 -17.91 -2.96
N SER A 28 -3.84 -17.68 -2.19
CA SER A 28 -5.22 -18.05 -2.53
C SER A 28 -6.20 -17.00 -1.98
N GLN A 29 -7.26 -16.72 -2.72
CA GLN A 29 -8.39 -15.90 -2.25
C GLN A 29 -9.32 -16.67 -1.30
N GLU A 30 -9.38 -17.98 -1.46
CA GLU A 30 -10.16 -18.87 -0.60
C GLU A 30 -9.22 -19.51 0.43
N ILE A 31 -9.43 -19.15 1.69
CA ILE A 31 -8.62 -19.62 2.83
C ILE A 31 -9.54 -20.42 3.75
N PRO A 32 -9.29 -21.73 3.95
CA PRO A 32 -10.07 -22.54 4.87
C PRO A 32 -10.02 -21.97 6.28
N THR A 33 -11.13 -22.08 7.02
CA THR A 33 -11.17 -21.70 8.44
C THR A 33 -10.11 -22.46 9.23
N GLU A 34 -9.52 -21.79 10.22
CA GLU A 34 -8.46 -22.33 11.11
C GLU A 34 -7.12 -22.64 10.44
N SER A 35 -6.95 -22.33 9.15
CA SER A 35 -5.67 -22.49 8.46
C SER A 35 -4.73 -21.29 8.70
N LEU A 36 -3.42 -21.56 8.64
CA LEU A 36 -2.40 -20.52 8.60
C LEU A 36 -2.15 -20.12 7.15
N PHE A 37 -2.05 -18.82 6.90
CA PHE A 37 -1.67 -18.27 5.61
C PHE A 37 -0.69 -17.12 5.79
N GLU A 38 0.05 -16.84 4.74
CA GLU A 38 0.98 -15.72 4.67
C GLU A 38 0.45 -14.69 3.67
N ALA A 39 0.40 -13.42 4.11
CA ALA A 39 0.10 -12.30 3.26
C ALA A 39 1.38 -11.47 3.06
N GLY A 40 1.87 -11.45 1.83
CA GLY A 40 3.00 -10.64 1.43
C GLY A 40 2.59 -9.18 1.24
N VAL A 41 3.46 -8.26 1.65
CA VAL A 41 3.30 -6.83 1.44
C VAL A 41 4.28 -6.40 0.36
N PHE A 42 3.77 -5.79 -0.71
CA PHE A 42 4.56 -5.44 -1.88
C PHE A 42 4.41 -3.97 -2.21
N LEU A 43 5.51 -3.41 -2.73
CA LEU A 43 5.59 -2.05 -3.23
C LEU A 43 6.21 -2.08 -4.62
N ASN A 44 5.46 -1.60 -5.60
CA ASN A 44 5.97 -1.32 -6.92
C ASN A 44 6.26 0.18 -7.02
N THR A 45 7.53 0.56 -7.25
CA THR A 45 7.93 1.96 -7.32
C THR A 45 7.95 2.54 -8.74
N GLU A 46 7.62 1.74 -9.76
CA GLU A 46 7.59 2.18 -11.17
C GLU A 46 8.88 2.90 -11.62
N ASN A 47 10.03 2.52 -11.06
CA ASN A 47 11.39 3.06 -11.23
C ASN A 47 11.80 4.24 -10.33
N GLU A 48 10.95 4.67 -9.41
CA GLU A 48 11.35 5.70 -8.44
C GLU A 48 12.13 5.13 -7.26
N ARG A 49 13.05 5.93 -6.72
CA ARG A 49 13.83 5.57 -5.53
C ARG A 49 13.08 5.95 -4.27
N ILE A 50 12.70 4.94 -3.49
CA ILE A 50 12.01 5.11 -2.20
C ILE A 50 12.98 4.80 -1.06
N ASN A 51 13.08 5.73 -0.11
CA ASN A 51 14.00 5.63 1.02
C ASN A 51 13.36 4.93 2.25
N ALA A 52 12.10 5.24 2.54
CA ALA A 52 11.39 4.68 3.69
C ALA A 52 9.87 4.72 3.48
N ILE A 53 9.17 3.81 4.15
CA ILE A 53 7.70 3.72 4.11
C ILE A 53 7.21 3.54 5.55
N GLN A 54 6.17 4.29 5.91
CA GLN A 54 5.51 4.19 7.21
C GLN A 54 4.02 4.02 7.00
N GLY A 55 3.42 3.12 7.77
CA GLY A 55 1.98 2.87 7.72
C GLY A 55 1.49 1.96 8.83
N SER A 56 0.22 1.59 8.74
CA SER A 56 -0.43 0.65 9.65
C SER A 56 -1.22 -0.37 8.84
N VAL A 57 -1.12 -1.64 9.22
CA VAL A 57 -1.96 -2.71 8.68
C VAL A 57 -3.10 -2.97 9.65
N LEU A 58 -4.33 -2.90 9.15
CA LEU A 58 -5.53 -3.21 9.91
C LEU A 58 -5.88 -4.67 9.68
N ILE A 59 -5.89 -5.45 10.77
CA ILE A 59 -6.23 -6.87 10.73
C ILE A 59 -7.65 -7.02 11.30
N PRO A 60 -8.63 -7.50 10.50
CA PRO A 60 -9.98 -7.79 10.99
C PRO A 60 -9.98 -8.78 12.15
N GLU A 61 -10.97 -8.69 13.04
CA GLU A 61 -11.10 -9.56 14.23
C GLU A 61 -11.27 -11.04 13.87
N THR A 62 -11.68 -11.35 12.64
CA THR A 62 -11.79 -12.71 12.11
C THR A 62 -10.42 -13.37 11.88
N PHE A 63 -9.33 -12.61 11.89
CA PHE A 63 -7.98 -13.10 11.69
C PHE A 63 -7.14 -12.93 12.95
N VAL A 64 -6.36 -13.97 13.27
CA VAL A 64 -5.41 -13.92 14.38
C VAL A 64 -4.02 -13.67 13.82
N PHE A 65 -3.48 -12.49 14.12
CA PHE A 65 -2.08 -12.18 13.81
C PHE A 65 -1.16 -13.14 14.57
N LYS A 66 -0.21 -13.75 13.86
CA LYS A 66 0.77 -14.68 14.45
C LYS A 66 2.15 -14.05 14.57
N GLU A 67 2.73 -13.65 13.44
CA GLU A 67 4.09 -13.10 13.38
C GLU A 67 4.29 -12.27 12.11
N ILE A 68 5.35 -11.46 12.09
CA ILE A 68 5.90 -10.85 10.87
C ILE A 68 7.17 -11.60 10.53
N ARG A 69 7.28 -12.07 9.30
CA ARG A 69 8.49 -12.68 8.75
C ARG A 69 9.23 -11.67 7.89
N ASP A 70 10.53 -11.58 8.05
CA ASP A 70 11.37 -10.75 7.18
C ASP A 70 11.57 -11.46 5.85
N GLY A 71 10.99 -10.91 4.78
CA GLY A 71 11.07 -11.45 3.43
C GLY A 71 12.32 -11.04 2.65
N GLY A 72 13.31 -10.41 3.30
CA GLY A 72 14.51 -9.91 2.63
C GLY A 72 14.24 -8.62 1.84
N SER A 73 13.47 -7.70 2.43
CA SER A 73 13.11 -6.43 1.80
C SER A 73 14.33 -5.54 1.55
N ILE A 74 14.33 -4.86 0.40
CA ILE A 74 15.33 -3.83 0.04
C ILE A 74 15.14 -2.56 0.88
N VAL A 75 13.95 -2.37 1.47
CA VAL A 75 13.57 -1.19 2.26
C VAL A 75 13.15 -1.62 3.66
N ASN A 76 13.70 -0.97 4.70
CA ASN A 76 13.31 -1.23 6.08
C ASN A 76 11.85 -0.80 6.32
N PHE A 77 11.04 -1.73 6.80
CA PHE A 77 9.67 -1.46 7.17
C PHE A 77 9.52 -1.24 8.67
N GLY A 78 9.03 -0.07 9.06
CA GLY A 78 8.56 0.18 10.43
C GLY A 78 7.12 -0.29 10.57
N PHE A 79 6.89 -1.54 11.02
CA PHE A 79 5.53 -2.04 11.27
C PHE A 79 5.07 -1.74 12.70
N ARG A 80 3.87 -1.16 12.83
CA ARG A 80 3.14 -1.11 14.10
C ARG A 80 1.81 -1.84 13.92
N VAL A 81 1.71 -3.04 14.48
CA VAL A 81 0.44 -3.79 14.53
C VAL A 81 -0.36 -3.28 15.72
N ARG A 82 -1.59 -2.82 15.47
CA ARG A 82 -2.55 -2.48 16.53
C ARG A 82 -3.78 -3.38 16.41
N PRO A 83 -4.11 -4.16 17.46
CA PRO A 83 -5.39 -4.86 17.50
C PRO A 83 -6.51 -3.85 17.74
N GLY A 84 -7.55 -3.89 16.91
CA GLY A 84 -8.78 -3.12 17.12
C GLY A 84 -8.74 -1.64 16.68
N ARG A 85 -9.89 -1.21 16.16
CA ARG A 85 -10.22 0.10 15.56
C ARG A 85 -9.89 1.28 16.48
N LEU A 86 -8.98 2.17 16.07
CA LEU A 86 -8.92 3.54 16.59
C LEU A 86 -8.49 4.53 15.51
N THR A 87 -9.46 5.34 15.08
CA THR A 87 -9.27 6.71 14.60
C THR A 87 -8.33 7.45 15.54
N GLY A 88 -7.21 7.97 15.03
CA GLY A 88 -6.28 8.73 15.84
C GLY A 88 -5.14 9.28 15.02
N ALA A 89 -5.15 10.59 14.83
CA ALA A 89 -4.14 11.37 14.13
C ALA A 89 -2.70 11.05 14.58
N CYS A 90 -1.78 11.11 13.63
CA CYS A 90 -0.34 11.04 13.83
C CYS A 90 0.12 12.22 14.71
N PRO A 91 0.82 12.01 15.85
CA PRO A 91 1.48 13.12 16.52
C PRO A 91 2.72 13.51 15.71
N LEU A 92 2.76 14.75 15.24
CA LEU A 92 3.96 15.35 14.66
C LEU A 92 5.05 15.42 15.74
N PRO A 93 6.32 15.14 15.40
CA PRO A 93 7.43 15.39 16.31
C PRO A 93 7.51 16.89 16.63
N ALA A 94 7.75 17.18 17.91
CA ALA A 94 8.02 18.54 18.40
C ALA A 94 9.32 19.10 17.82
#